data_AF-A0AAU8H4K6-F1
#
_entry.id   AF-A0AAU8H4K6-F1
#
_cell.length_a   1.000
_cell.length_b   1.000
_cell.length_c   1.000
_cell.angle_alpha   90.00
_cell.angle_beta   90.00
_cell.angle_gamma   90.00
#
_symmetry.space_group_name_H-M   'P 1'
#
loop_
_entity.id
_entity.type
_entity.pdbx_description
1 polymer ?
#
loop_
_entity_poly.entity_id
_entity_poly.type
_entity_poly.pdbx_seq_one_letter_code
_entity_poly.pdbx_strand_id
1 'polypeptide(L)'
;MGKNEVNTAFEILLEEIEEVFNIISKEGEKAFKTKDFDRAKELTKYGNRLKSFRERVKSLKKEWQSLFSEKISTKVPKRRVKGRLKKGLRTSEDKFVIPILESLIELGGKAEMKQVLKLVHAKMENILNEYDYEPLPSIPKQTRWENTARWARNTMVNEGLLVSDSPQGIWEITEKGRKFYETNKNKD
;
A
#
# COMPACT_ATOMS: atom_id res chain seq x y z
N MET A 1 -26.26 -3.47 -3.12
CA MET A 1 -24.95 -3.89 -2.55
C MET A 1 -24.23 -4.57 -3.70
N GLY A 2 -23.20 -3.93 -4.27
CA GLY A 2 -22.54 -4.41 -5.49
C GLY A 2 -21.24 -3.64 -5.78
N LYS A 3 -21.29 -2.31 -5.68
CA LYS A 3 -20.09 -1.42 -5.76
C LYS A 3 -19.00 -1.84 -4.77
N ASN A 4 -19.40 -2.16 -3.55
CA ASN A 4 -18.50 -2.52 -2.47
C ASN A 4 -17.86 -3.91 -2.66
N GLU A 5 -18.57 -4.89 -3.22
CA GLU A 5 -18.06 -6.26 -3.38
C GLU A 5 -17.09 -6.36 -4.56
N VAL A 6 -17.39 -5.67 -5.65
CA VAL A 6 -16.50 -5.64 -6.82
C VAL A 6 -15.25 -4.80 -6.53
N ASN A 7 -15.36 -3.66 -5.84
CA ASN A 7 -14.19 -2.93 -5.35
C ASN A 7 -13.32 -3.80 -4.43
N THR A 8 -13.96 -4.62 -3.59
CA THR A 8 -13.28 -5.58 -2.73
C THR A 8 -12.61 -6.70 -3.54
N ALA A 9 -13.20 -7.18 -4.64
CA ALA A 9 -12.55 -8.14 -5.54
C ALA A 9 -11.32 -7.53 -6.22
N PHE A 10 -11.41 -6.26 -6.63
CA PHE A 10 -10.25 -5.52 -7.15
C PHE A 10 -9.13 -5.36 -6.11
N GLU A 11 -9.47 -5.11 -4.84
CA GLU A 11 -8.47 -5.01 -3.76
C GLU A 11 -7.74 -6.33 -3.51
N ILE A 12 -8.47 -7.46 -3.45
CA ILE A 12 -7.84 -8.78 -3.35
C ILE A 12 -6.93 -9.02 -4.55
N LEU A 13 -7.44 -8.77 -5.77
CA LEU A 13 -6.67 -9.03 -6.98
C LEU A 13 -5.38 -8.21 -6.98
N LEU A 14 -5.44 -6.96 -6.51
CA LEU A 14 -4.24 -6.14 -6.35
C LEU A 14 -3.30 -6.68 -5.27
N GLU A 15 -3.82 -7.22 -4.16
CA GLU A 15 -3.01 -7.88 -3.12
C GLU A 15 -2.31 -9.15 -3.68
N GLU A 16 -3.03 -10.02 -4.38
CA GLU A 16 -2.48 -11.23 -5.01
C GLU A 16 -1.39 -10.92 -6.06
N ILE A 17 -1.61 -9.87 -6.87
CA ILE A 17 -0.58 -9.40 -7.81
C ILE A 17 0.69 -8.97 -7.07
N GLU A 18 0.55 -8.38 -5.88
CA GLU A 18 1.71 -8.00 -5.05
C GLU A 18 2.44 -9.19 -4.44
N GLU A 19 1.74 -10.28 -4.12
CA GLU A 19 2.40 -11.51 -3.70
C GLU A 19 3.31 -12.06 -4.80
N VAL A 20 2.84 -12.05 -6.05
CA VAL A 20 3.63 -12.48 -7.21
C VAL A 20 4.84 -11.56 -7.42
N PHE A 21 4.71 -10.25 -7.20
CA PHE A 21 5.84 -9.32 -7.24
C PHE A 21 6.92 -9.68 -6.22
N ASN A 22 6.53 -9.95 -4.98
CA ASN A 22 7.47 -10.32 -3.93
C ASN A 22 8.23 -11.61 -4.26
N ILE A 23 7.56 -12.57 -4.89
CA ILE A 23 8.20 -13.80 -5.37
C ILE A 23 9.24 -13.48 -6.46
N ILE A 24 8.86 -12.69 -7.48
CA ILE A 24 9.78 -12.29 -8.56
C ILE A 24 10.99 -11.53 -8.00
N SER A 25 10.79 -10.62 -7.03
CA SER A 25 11.88 -9.89 -6.39
C SER A 25 12.83 -10.80 -5.63
N LYS A 26 12.32 -11.77 -4.85
CA LYS A 26 13.15 -12.76 -4.14
C LYS A 26 13.93 -13.65 -5.11
N GLU A 27 13.30 -14.11 -6.19
CA GLU A 27 13.98 -14.88 -7.23
C GLU A 27 15.03 -14.04 -7.95
N GLY A 28 14.75 -12.76 -8.21
CA GLY A 28 15.70 -11.84 -8.84
C GLY A 28 16.93 -11.63 -7.97
N GLU A 29 16.75 -11.40 -6.67
CA GLU A 29 17.85 -11.31 -5.71
C GLU A 29 18.71 -12.57 -5.71
N LYS A 30 18.08 -13.75 -5.73
CA LYS A 30 18.79 -15.04 -5.80
C LYS A 30 19.59 -15.15 -7.11
N ALA A 31 18.98 -14.81 -8.25
CA ALA A 31 19.63 -14.87 -9.55
C ALA A 31 20.85 -13.93 -9.63
N PHE A 32 20.76 -12.71 -9.09
CA PHE A 32 21.91 -11.81 -9.01
C PHE A 32 23.02 -12.35 -8.10
N LYS A 33 22.67 -12.95 -6.94
CA LYS A 33 23.66 -13.57 -6.04
C LYS A 33 24.39 -14.73 -6.71
N THR A 34 23.69 -15.55 -7.49
CA THR A 34 24.29 -16.67 -8.22
C THR A 34 24.93 -16.27 -9.55
N LYS A 35 24.96 -14.97 -9.89
CA LYS A 35 25.44 -14.43 -11.17
C LYS A 35 24.72 -15.03 -12.40
N ASP A 36 23.49 -15.49 -12.22
CA ASP A 36 22.62 -15.96 -13.29
C ASP A 36 21.90 -14.76 -13.91
N PHE A 37 22.62 -14.02 -14.74
CA PHE A 37 22.14 -12.78 -15.35
C PHE A 37 21.04 -13.02 -16.38
N ASP A 38 21.03 -14.19 -17.04
CA ASP A 38 19.99 -14.56 -17.99
C ASP A 38 18.65 -14.72 -17.26
N ARG A 39 18.63 -15.46 -16.14
CA ARG A 39 17.44 -15.59 -15.30
C ARG A 39 16.99 -14.25 -14.72
N ALA A 40 17.93 -13.41 -14.28
CA ALA A 40 17.62 -12.07 -13.77
C ALA A 40 16.95 -11.18 -14.84
N LYS A 41 17.41 -11.26 -16.10
CA LYS A 41 16.84 -10.54 -17.24
C LYS A 41 15.42 -11.00 -17.55
N GLU A 42 15.15 -12.31 -17.50
CA GLU A 42 13.80 -12.84 -17.64
C GLU A 42 12.87 -12.33 -16.53
N LEU A 43 13.29 -12.46 -15.26
CA LEU A 43 12.51 -12.02 -14.11
C LEU A 43 12.19 -10.52 -14.16
N THR A 44 13.14 -9.71 -14.62
CA THR A 44 12.93 -8.27 -14.84
C THR A 44 11.87 -8.02 -15.91
N LYS A 45 11.90 -8.74 -17.04
CA LYS A 45 10.87 -8.66 -18.08
C LYS A 45 9.50 -9.06 -17.54
N TYR A 46 9.41 -10.12 -16.74
CA TYR A 46 8.17 -10.56 -16.10
C TYR A 46 7.66 -9.54 -15.08
N GLY A 47 8.52 -9.00 -14.22
CA GLY A 47 8.17 -7.94 -13.26
C GLY A 47 7.62 -6.69 -13.95
N ASN A 48 8.22 -6.27 -15.06
CA ASN A 48 7.71 -5.14 -15.85
C ASN A 48 6.32 -5.42 -16.45
N ARG A 49 6.09 -6.62 -16.99
CA ARG A 49 4.76 -7.03 -17.49
C ARG A 49 3.72 -7.05 -16.37
N LEU A 50 4.09 -7.56 -15.20
CA LEU A 50 3.22 -7.60 -14.02
C LEU A 50 2.89 -6.18 -13.53
N LYS A 51 3.84 -5.25 -13.63
CA LYS A 51 3.63 -3.83 -13.29
C LYS A 51 2.60 -3.20 -14.20
N SER A 52 2.74 -3.37 -15.50
CA SER A 52 1.76 -2.89 -16.48
C SER A 52 0.39 -3.56 -16.30
N PHE A 53 0.35 -4.83 -15.88
CA PHE A 53 -0.92 -5.49 -15.54
C PHE A 53 -1.57 -4.88 -14.29
N ARG A 54 -0.81 -4.66 -13.21
CA ARG A 54 -1.30 -4.02 -11.98
C ARG A 54 -1.90 -2.65 -12.27
N GLU A 55 -1.24 -1.82 -13.06
CA GLU A 55 -1.75 -0.48 -13.39
C GLU A 55 -3.05 -0.54 -14.20
N ARG A 56 -3.20 -1.51 -15.11
CA ARG A 56 -4.49 -1.77 -15.79
C ARG A 56 -5.58 -2.23 -14.81
N VAL A 57 -5.25 -3.06 -13.83
CA VAL A 57 -6.21 -3.47 -12.79
C VAL A 57 -6.63 -2.26 -11.93
N LYS A 58 -5.70 -1.37 -11.60
CA LYS A 58 -6.02 -0.11 -10.90
C LYS A 58 -6.90 0.81 -11.75
N SER A 59 -6.63 0.95 -13.05
CA SER A 59 -7.46 1.77 -13.93
C SER A 59 -8.88 1.19 -14.03
N LEU A 60 -9.01 -0.14 -14.16
CA LEU A 60 -10.31 -0.82 -14.15
C LEU A 60 -11.06 -0.62 -12.82
N LYS A 61 -10.37 -0.62 -11.67
CA LYS A 61 -10.97 -0.28 -10.38
C LYS A 61 -11.53 1.15 -10.39
N LYS A 62 -10.76 2.12 -10.89
CA LYS A 62 -11.20 3.53 -10.98
C LYS A 62 -12.38 3.71 -11.93
N GLU A 63 -12.32 3.10 -13.11
CA GLU A 63 -13.39 3.09 -14.09
C GLU A 63 -14.67 2.45 -13.51
N TRP A 64 -14.54 1.32 -12.83
CA TRP A 64 -15.65 0.71 -12.11
C TRP A 64 -16.22 1.65 -11.03
N GLN A 65 -15.38 2.35 -10.28
CA GLN A 65 -15.83 3.31 -9.27
C GLN A 65 -16.60 4.49 -9.85
N SER A 66 -16.19 5.00 -11.03
CA SER A 66 -16.87 6.09 -11.74
C SER A 66 -18.15 5.65 -12.43
N LEU A 67 -18.21 4.44 -13.00
CA LEU A 67 -19.42 3.90 -13.63
C LEU A 67 -20.57 3.71 -12.64
N PHE A 68 -20.25 3.43 -11.37
CA PHE A 68 -21.23 3.25 -10.29
C PHE A 68 -21.28 4.43 -9.30
N SER A 69 -20.67 5.60 -9.60
CA SER A 69 -20.89 6.81 -8.80
C SER A 69 -22.16 7.57 -9.18
N GLU A 70 -22.78 7.28 -10.34
CA GLU A 70 -23.90 8.11 -10.81
C GLU A 70 -25.28 7.45 -10.96
N LYS A 71 -25.52 6.12 -11.02
CA LYS A 71 -26.89 5.70 -11.43
C LYS A 71 -27.50 4.32 -11.11
N ILE A 72 -26.92 3.40 -10.33
CA ILE A 72 -27.50 2.04 -10.24
C ILE A 72 -27.59 1.50 -8.80
N SER A 73 -28.82 1.52 -8.25
CA SER A 73 -29.21 0.77 -7.05
C SER A 73 -29.71 -0.61 -7.48
N THR A 74 -28.92 -1.66 -7.25
CA THR A 74 -29.40 -3.04 -7.38
C THR A 74 -29.09 -3.87 -6.13
N LYS A 75 -30.16 -4.47 -5.61
CA LYS A 75 -30.14 -5.46 -4.52
C LYS A 75 -29.89 -6.83 -5.17
N VAL A 76 -28.80 -7.51 -4.79
CA VAL A 76 -28.49 -8.89 -5.20
C VAL A 76 -28.14 -9.69 -3.94
N PRO A 77 -28.55 -10.98 -3.80
CA PRO A 77 -28.44 -11.72 -2.55
C PRO A 77 -27.03 -12.30 -2.33
N LYS A 78 -26.61 -12.34 -1.05
CA LYS A 78 -25.26 -12.71 -0.59
C LYS A 78 -25.00 -14.22 -0.64
N ARG A 79 -23.92 -14.65 -1.29
CA ARG A 79 -23.31 -15.99 -1.13
C ARG A 79 -22.18 -15.92 -0.09
N ARG A 80 -22.17 -16.82 0.89
CA ARG A 80 -21.17 -16.86 1.98
C ARG A 80 -19.89 -17.56 1.53
N VAL A 81 -18.78 -16.83 1.43
CA VAL A 81 -17.42 -17.38 1.39
C VAL A 81 -16.85 -17.32 2.81
N LYS A 82 -16.45 -18.47 3.37
CA LYS A 82 -15.78 -18.56 4.69
C LYS A 82 -14.35 -18.01 4.58
N GLY A 83 -13.91 -17.27 5.61
CA GLY A 83 -12.49 -16.98 5.84
C GLY A 83 -11.97 -15.61 5.41
N ARG A 84 -12.84 -14.59 5.28
CA ARG A 84 -12.40 -13.20 5.09
C ARG A 84 -12.70 -12.37 6.32
N LEU A 85 -11.72 -11.59 6.77
CA LEU A 85 -11.98 -10.47 7.64
C LEU A 85 -13.06 -9.60 6.99
N LYS A 86 -14.08 -9.23 7.78
CA LYS A 86 -15.14 -8.37 7.28
C LYS A 86 -14.51 -7.04 6.81
N LYS A 87 -15.11 -6.49 5.78
CA LYS A 87 -14.73 -5.20 5.20
C LYS A 87 -14.59 -4.10 6.28
N GLY A 88 -13.62 -3.20 6.12
CA GLY A 88 -13.47 -2.00 6.97
C GLY A 88 -12.94 -2.27 8.37
N LEU A 89 -12.54 -3.51 8.64
CA LEU A 89 -11.95 -3.88 9.91
C LEU A 89 -10.50 -3.43 10.04
N ARG A 90 -9.77 -3.21 8.94
CA ARG A 90 -8.38 -2.72 8.95
C ARG A 90 -8.35 -1.22 8.66
N THR A 91 -7.43 -0.49 9.29
CA THR A 91 -7.19 0.92 8.99
C THR A 91 -6.76 1.09 7.53
N SER A 92 -7.40 2.03 6.84
CA SER A 92 -7.16 2.28 5.42
C SER A 92 -5.88 3.08 5.18
N GLU A 93 -5.27 2.91 4.01
CA GLU A 93 -3.98 3.52 3.64
C GLU A 93 -3.96 5.05 3.77
N ASP A 94 -5.04 5.71 3.40
CA ASP A 94 -5.22 7.17 3.48
C ASP A 94 -5.07 7.71 4.90
N LYS A 95 -5.46 6.94 5.92
CA LYS A 95 -5.30 7.32 7.33
C LYS A 95 -3.84 7.34 7.79
N PHE A 96 -2.92 6.74 7.04
CA PHE A 96 -1.48 6.77 7.34
C PHE A 96 -0.76 7.99 6.76
N VAL A 97 -1.36 8.73 5.82
CA VAL A 97 -0.67 9.83 5.11
C VAL A 97 -0.24 10.95 6.05
N ILE A 98 -1.16 11.46 6.88
CA ILE A 98 -0.86 12.55 7.82
C ILE A 98 0.16 12.10 8.90
N PRO A 99 -0.04 10.96 9.60
CA PRO A 99 0.93 10.47 10.57
C PRO A 99 2.35 10.27 10.02
N ILE A 100 2.49 9.82 8.76
CA ILE A 100 3.79 9.66 8.10
C ILE A 100 4.47 11.02 7.85
N LEU A 101 3.73 11.98 7.30
CA LEU A 101 4.28 13.33 7.04
C LEU A 101 4.69 14.02 8.34
N GLU A 102 3.84 13.94 9.37
CA GLU A 102 4.11 14.47 10.69
C GLU A 102 5.39 13.87 11.30
N SER A 103 5.50 12.54 11.29
CA SER A 103 6.67 11.83 11.82
C SER A 103 7.96 12.22 11.09
N LEU A 104 7.90 12.40 9.77
CA LEU A 104 9.05 12.87 9.01
C LEU A 104 9.42 14.30 9.36
N ILE A 105 8.45 15.21 9.55
CA ILE A 105 8.71 16.59 9.97
C ILE A 105 9.38 16.63 11.34
N GLU A 106 8.88 15.85 12.31
CA GLU A 106 9.46 15.73 13.65
C GLU A 106 10.90 15.21 13.63
N LEU A 107 11.20 14.28 12.71
CA LEU A 107 12.54 13.72 12.52
C LEU A 107 13.45 14.61 11.64
N GLY A 108 13.07 15.87 11.38
CA GLY A 108 13.90 16.81 10.62
C GLY A 108 13.76 16.72 9.10
N GLY A 109 12.78 15.97 8.61
CA GLY A 109 12.43 15.83 7.18
C GLY A 109 13.00 14.60 6.48
N LYS A 110 13.94 13.89 7.12
CA LYS A 110 14.59 12.71 6.54
C LYS A 110 15.01 11.75 7.65
N ALA A 111 14.57 10.50 7.57
CA ALA A 111 14.87 9.52 8.60
C ALA A 111 14.78 8.07 8.11
N GLU A 112 15.30 7.15 8.91
CA GLU A 112 15.16 5.71 8.65
C GLU A 112 13.71 5.26 8.76
N MET A 113 13.27 4.41 7.83
CA MET A 113 11.92 3.83 7.79
C MET A 113 11.51 3.24 9.14
N LYS A 114 12.42 2.55 9.84
CA LYS A 114 12.12 1.95 11.14
C LYS A 114 11.79 3.01 12.20
N GLN A 115 12.51 4.13 12.20
CA GLN A 115 12.26 5.25 13.12
C GLN A 115 10.94 5.95 12.79
N VAL A 116 10.68 6.17 11.50
CA VAL A 116 9.41 6.75 11.03
C VAL A 116 8.24 5.87 11.42
N LEU A 117 8.30 4.56 11.15
CA LEU A 117 7.22 3.63 11.50
C LEU A 117 6.97 3.57 13.01
N LYS A 118 8.01 3.69 13.85
CA LYS A 118 7.85 3.76 15.31
C LYS A 118 7.02 4.97 15.75
N LEU A 119 7.27 6.15 15.17
CA LEU A 119 6.48 7.36 15.47
C LEU A 119 5.06 7.27 14.89
N VAL A 120 4.92 6.78 13.66
CA VAL A 120 3.61 6.56 13.02
C VAL A 120 2.75 5.64 13.89
N HIS A 121 3.33 4.55 14.41
CA HIS A 121 2.63 3.64 15.30
C HIS A 121 2.11 4.37 16.56
N ALA A 122 2.96 5.15 17.22
CA ALA A 122 2.57 5.89 18.42
C ALA A 122 1.43 6.89 18.13
N LYS A 123 1.47 7.57 16.97
CA LYS A 123 0.43 8.52 16.56
C LYS A 123 -0.89 7.83 16.18
N MET A 124 -0.81 6.60 15.68
CA MET A 124 -1.96 5.84 15.21
C MET A 124 -2.48 4.82 16.23
N GLU A 125 -1.92 4.73 17.43
CA GLU A 125 -2.27 3.72 18.43
C GLU A 125 -3.79 3.68 18.72
N ASN A 126 -4.45 4.83 18.73
CA ASN A 126 -5.90 4.93 18.95
C ASN A 126 -6.77 4.71 17.69
N ILE A 127 -6.13 4.58 16.52
CA ILE A 127 -6.78 4.39 15.21
C ILE A 127 -6.64 2.94 14.76
N LEU A 128 -5.48 2.34 15.00
CA LEU A 128 -5.20 0.94 14.70
C LEU A 128 -6.10 0.04 15.54
N ASN A 129 -6.56 -1.03 14.92
CA ASN A 129 -7.44 -2.03 15.54
C ASN A 129 -6.72 -3.39 15.63
N GLU A 130 -7.37 -4.38 16.24
CA GLU A 130 -6.81 -5.74 16.41
C GLU A 130 -6.30 -6.37 15.10
N TYR A 131 -6.93 -6.05 13.96
CA TYR A 131 -6.57 -6.60 12.66
C TYR A 131 -5.34 -5.94 12.04
N ASP A 132 -5.07 -4.69 12.39
CA ASP A 132 -3.85 -3.99 11.99
C ASP A 132 -2.60 -4.65 12.59
N TYR A 133 -2.73 -5.24 13.79
CA TYR A 133 -1.67 -5.93 14.52
C TYR A 133 -1.46 -7.38 14.12
N GLU A 134 -2.38 -7.97 13.37
CA GLU A 134 -2.20 -9.35 12.91
C GLU A 134 -0.95 -9.50 12.04
N PRO A 135 -0.27 -10.65 12.13
CA PRO A 135 0.82 -10.98 11.24
C PRO A 135 0.32 -11.13 9.81
N LEU A 136 1.18 -10.80 8.85
CA LEU A 136 0.94 -11.18 7.46
C LEU A 136 1.04 -12.71 7.33
N PRO A 137 0.08 -13.37 6.65
CA PRO A 137 0.12 -14.81 6.42
C PRO A 137 1.43 -15.28 5.78
N SER A 138 1.97 -14.47 4.86
CA SER A 138 3.17 -14.77 4.08
C SER A 138 4.48 -14.43 4.81
N ILE A 139 4.44 -13.50 5.77
CA ILE A 139 5.60 -13.08 6.58
C ILE A 139 5.14 -12.86 8.03
N PRO A 140 5.15 -13.90 8.88
CA PRO A 140 4.62 -13.82 10.24
C PRO A 140 5.32 -12.81 11.15
N LYS A 141 6.53 -12.37 10.79
CA LYS A 141 7.31 -11.37 11.52
C LYS A 141 6.93 -9.92 11.19
N GLN A 142 6.06 -9.70 10.20
CA GLN A 142 5.63 -8.37 9.78
C GLN A 142 4.13 -8.20 10.04
N THR A 143 3.76 -7.10 10.68
CA THR A 143 2.35 -6.77 10.97
C THR A 143 1.68 -6.17 9.74
N ARG A 144 0.35 -6.31 9.67
CA ARG A 144 -0.44 -5.76 8.55
C ARG A 144 -0.34 -4.24 8.46
N TRP A 145 -0.32 -3.52 9.58
CA TRP A 145 -0.26 -2.05 9.57
C TRP A 145 1.07 -1.51 9.04
N GLU A 146 2.19 -2.15 9.36
CA GLU A 146 3.50 -1.75 8.81
C GLU A 146 3.50 -1.86 7.29
N ASN A 147 2.90 -2.93 6.77
CA ASN A 147 2.77 -3.11 5.33
C ASN A 147 1.87 -2.05 4.71
N THR A 148 0.73 -1.73 5.34
CA THR A 148 -0.17 -0.65 4.90
C THR A 148 0.55 0.71 4.90
N ALA A 149 1.33 1.03 5.94
CA ALA A 149 2.10 2.27 6.00
C ALA A 149 3.17 2.38 4.91
N ARG A 150 3.84 1.27 4.56
CA ARG A 150 4.77 1.25 3.41
C ARG A 150 4.05 1.46 2.08
N TRP A 151 2.81 0.96 1.94
CA TRP A 151 1.99 1.23 0.76
C TRP A 151 1.60 2.70 0.67
N ALA A 152 1.16 3.29 1.78
CA ALA A 152 0.91 4.73 1.88
C ALA A 152 2.12 5.54 1.41
N ARG A 153 3.32 5.19 1.87
CA ARG A 153 4.56 5.82 1.41
C ARG A 153 4.76 5.73 -0.11
N ASN A 154 4.50 4.57 -0.72
CA ASN A 154 4.65 4.41 -2.16
C ASN A 154 3.65 5.28 -2.94
N THR A 155 2.41 5.37 -2.47
CA THR A 155 1.40 6.27 -3.04
C THR A 155 1.84 7.73 -2.88
N MET A 156 2.31 8.12 -1.70
CA MET A 156 2.82 9.46 -1.40
C MET A 156 4.02 9.85 -2.28
N VAL A 157 4.91 8.92 -2.62
CA VAL A 157 6.00 9.16 -3.59
C VAL A 157 5.44 9.42 -4.99
N ASN A 158 4.48 8.62 -5.45
CA ASN A 158 3.85 8.82 -6.77
C ASN A 158 3.10 10.15 -6.84
N GLU A 159 2.54 10.61 -5.73
CA GLU A 159 1.88 11.91 -5.59
C GLU A 159 2.88 13.07 -5.38
N GLY A 160 4.17 12.78 -5.23
CA GLY A 160 5.24 13.77 -5.04
C GLY A 160 5.28 14.39 -3.64
N LEU A 161 4.63 13.78 -2.65
CA LEU A 161 4.67 14.20 -1.24
C LEU A 161 5.96 13.74 -0.55
N LEU A 162 6.54 12.63 -1.03
CA LEU A 162 7.82 12.09 -0.57
C LEU A 162 8.81 11.97 -1.73
N VAL A 163 10.09 12.03 -1.41
CA VAL A 163 11.18 11.95 -2.38
C VAL A 163 11.26 10.53 -2.97
N SER A 164 11.36 10.43 -4.30
CA SER A 164 11.36 9.16 -5.03
C SER A 164 12.70 8.43 -5.02
N ASP A 165 13.80 9.18 -4.90
CA ASP A 165 15.20 8.74 -5.01
C ASP A 165 15.96 8.77 -3.68
N SER A 166 15.26 8.72 -2.55
CA SER A 166 15.89 8.58 -1.23
C SER A 166 16.71 7.28 -1.13
N PRO A 167 17.83 7.27 -0.37
CA PRO A 167 18.59 6.06 -0.13
C PRO A 167 17.73 4.93 0.45
N GLN A 168 18.13 3.68 0.19
CA GLN A 168 17.37 2.53 0.64
C GLN A 168 17.16 2.54 2.16
N GLY A 169 15.91 2.36 2.58
CA GLY A 169 15.54 2.37 3.99
C GLY A 169 15.40 3.77 4.60
N ILE A 170 15.61 4.84 3.83
CA ILE A 170 15.40 6.23 4.25
C ILE A 170 14.16 6.79 3.57
N TRP A 171 13.31 7.47 4.35
CA TRP A 171 12.18 8.23 3.85
C TRP A 171 12.46 9.71 4.03
N GLU A 172 12.06 10.51 3.04
CA GLU A 172 12.34 11.94 3.00
C GLU A 172 11.12 12.68 2.44
N ILE A 173 10.75 13.77 3.11
CA ILE A 173 9.58 14.60 2.76
C ILE A 173 9.96 15.66 1.74
N THR A 174 9.10 15.89 0.75
CA THR A 174 9.26 17.02 -0.18
C THR A 174 8.64 18.29 0.39
N GLU A 175 8.96 19.43 -0.21
CA GLU A 175 8.27 20.69 0.11
C GLU A 175 6.76 20.62 -0.16
N LYS A 176 6.35 19.89 -1.21
CA LYS A 176 4.94 19.61 -1.49
C LYS A 176 4.30 18.80 -0.35
N GLY A 177 5.01 17.81 0.19
CA GLY A 177 4.59 17.04 1.36
C GLY A 177 4.37 17.90 2.60
N ARG A 178 5.30 18.84 2.88
CA ARG A 178 5.17 19.78 4.00
C ARG A 178 3.93 20.66 3.86
N LYS A 179 3.71 21.25 2.68
CA LYS A 179 2.52 22.06 2.40
C LYS A 179 1.21 21.25 2.51
N PHE A 180 1.24 20.01 2.04
CA PHE A 180 0.10 19.11 2.15
C PHE A 180 -0.24 18.82 3.62
N TYR A 181 0.77 18.55 4.45
CA TYR A 181 0.59 18.36 5.89
C TYR A 181 -0.05 19.59 6.54
N GLU A 182 0.51 20.79 6.33
CA GLU A 182 -0.02 22.03 6.91
C GLU A 182 -1.49 22.29 6.54
N THR A 183 -1.88 21.93 5.32
CA THR A 183 -3.26 22.13 4.82
C THR A 183 -4.27 21.12 5.41
N ASN A 184 -3.80 19.96 5.87
CA ASN A 184 -4.65 18.83 6.22
C ASN A 184 -4.46 18.31 7.65
N LYS A 185 -3.51 18.82 8.43
CA LYS A 185 -3.22 18.37 9.81
C LYS A 185 -4.39 18.55 10.80
N ASN A 186 -5.35 19.41 10.48
CA ASN A 186 -6.53 19.68 11.31
C ASN A 186 -7.85 19.22 10.66
N LYS A 187 -7.79 18.39 9.60
CA LYS A 187 -8.98 17.85 8.95
C LYS A 187 -9.14 16.38 9.38
N ASP A 188 -10.03 16.17 10.36
CA ASP A 188 -10.45 14.84 10.81
C ASP A 188 -11.42 14.16 9.82
#